data_AF-A0A849SME8-F1
#
_entry.id   AF-A0A849SME8-F1
#
_cell.length_a   1.000
_cell.length_b   1.000
_cell.length_c   1.000
_cell.angle_alpha   90.00
_cell.angle_beta   90.00
_cell.angle_gamma   90.00
#
_symmetry.space_group_name_H-M   'P 1'
#
loop_
_entity.id
_entity.type
_entity.pdbx_description
1 polymer ?
#
loop_
_entity_poly.entity_id
_entity_poly.type
_entity_poly.pdbx_seq_one_letter_code
_entity_poly.pdbx_strand_id
1 'polypeptide(L)'
;MKYTLKSLLLAALLGAVLPAQAAIQNYNFSGAMDSGHYNGASFSGSFSFDDASLTASGSEWINLNSINMHFLSSTFTQANTLALSDMDVAFQDGALLGLEWSVNSSTPNVGFSFIAGIVDASDAYVIYDTNLGNSGAGSVIYAAVPEPESYAMLLAGLGLLGWTTCRAKKSDD
;
A
#
# COMPACT_ATOMS: atom_id res chain seq x y z
N MET A 1 -60.01 1.55 -16.58
CA MET A 1 -58.72 2.27 -16.55
C MET A 1 -57.82 1.58 -15.53
N LYS A 2 -56.89 0.72 -15.98
CA LYS A 2 -55.95 0.01 -15.10
C LYS A 2 -54.58 0.69 -15.26
N TYR A 3 -54.18 1.49 -14.28
CA TYR A 3 -52.84 2.09 -14.25
C TYR A 3 -51.89 1.08 -13.59
N THR A 4 -50.95 0.56 -14.37
CA THR A 4 -49.91 -0.36 -13.94
C THR A 4 -48.79 0.39 -13.22
N LEU A 5 -48.58 0.03 -11.97
CA LEU A 5 -47.50 0.46 -11.08
C LEU A 5 -46.16 -0.05 -11.65
N LYS A 6 -45.46 0.76 -12.45
CA LYS A 6 -44.10 0.49 -12.93
C LYS A 6 -43.21 1.69 -12.64
N SER A 7 -42.72 1.83 -11.42
CA SER A 7 -41.56 2.68 -11.09
C SER A 7 -41.13 2.42 -9.65
N LEU A 8 -40.29 1.40 -9.45
CA LEU A 8 -39.63 1.16 -8.17
C LEU A 8 -38.40 0.29 -8.40
N LEU A 9 -37.36 0.85 -9.04
CA LEU A 9 -36.08 0.13 -9.22
C LEU A 9 -34.82 1.01 -9.28
N LEU A 10 -34.91 2.33 -9.04
CA LEU A 10 -33.75 3.23 -9.22
C LEU A 10 -33.18 3.85 -7.93
N ALA A 11 -33.60 3.41 -6.75
CA ALA A 11 -33.22 4.08 -5.48
C ALA A 11 -32.17 3.35 -4.62
N ALA A 12 -31.65 2.19 -5.04
CA ALA A 12 -30.78 1.37 -4.17
C ALA A 12 -29.26 1.56 -4.38
N LEU A 13 -28.82 2.41 -5.31
CA LEU A 13 -27.40 2.52 -5.68
C LEU A 13 -26.64 3.73 -5.10
N LEU A 14 -27.28 4.59 -4.30
CA LEU A 14 -26.65 5.83 -3.79
C LEU A 14 -26.18 5.81 -2.32
N GLY A 15 -26.12 4.66 -1.64
CA GLY A 15 -26.09 4.68 -0.16
C GLY A 15 -25.07 3.84 0.59
N ALA A 16 -24.16 3.11 -0.05
CA ALA A 16 -23.19 2.28 0.69
C ALA A 16 -21.81 2.94 0.73
N VAL A 17 -21.71 4.13 1.33
CA VAL A 17 -20.43 4.55 1.93
C VAL A 17 -20.38 3.80 3.26
N LEU A 18 -19.80 2.61 3.26
CA LEU A 18 -19.48 1.93 4.52
C LEU A 18 -18.46 2.82 5.26
N PRO A 19 -18.61 3.03 6.58
CA PRO A 19 -17.56 3.71 7.34
C PRO A 19 -16.26 2.92 7.14
N ALA A 20 -15.15 3.62 6.92
CA ALA A 20 -13.81 3.03 7.01
C ALA A 20 -13.69 2.45 8.42
N GLN A 21 -13.86 1.14 8.54
CA GLN A 21 -13.57 0.43 9.78
C GLN A 21 -12.07 0.21 9.81
N ALA A 22 -11.49 0.28 11.02
CA ALA A 22 -10.15 -0.18 11.32
C ALA A 22 -9.83 -1.45 10.53
N ALA A 23 -8.91 -1.34 9.58
CA ALA A 23 -8.57 -2.38 8.65
C ALA A 23 -7.05 -2.49 8.52
N ILE A 24 -6.60 -3.72 8.28
CA ILE A 24 -5.19 -3.98 8.00
C ILE A 24 -4.91 -3.55 6.58
N GLN A 25 -4.25 -2.41 6.46
CA GLN A 25 -3.80 -1.88 5.19
C GLN A 25 -2.54 -2.62 4.74
N ASN A 26 -2.49 -2.97 3.46
CA ASN A 26 -1.37 -3.68 2.86
C ASN A 26 -0.79 -2.84 1.72
N TYR A 27 0.53 -2.66 1.72
CA TYR A 27 1.25 -1.92 0.70
C TYR A 27 2.42 -2.74 0.17
N ASN A 28 2.61 -2.65 -1.14
CA ASN A 28 3.86 -3.06 -1.77
C ASN A 28 4.72 -1.83 -2.00
N PHE A 29 6.03 -2.02 -1.99
CA PHE A 29 6.99 -1.01 -2.41
C PHE A 29 8.08 -1.61 -3.27
N SER A 30 8.68 -0.78 -4.10
CA SER A 30 9.83 -1.15 -4.91
C SER A 30 10.64 0.07 -5.28
N GLY A 31 11.84 -0.15 -5.81
CA GLY A 31 12.72 0.93 -6.20
C GLY A 31 14.04 0.43 -6.75
N ALA A 32 14.94 1.38 -7.01
CA ALA A 32 16.31 1.10 -7.43
C ALA A 32 17.27 2.05 -6.72
N MET A 33 18.48 1.55 -6.48
CA MET A 33 19.58 2.39 -6.03
C MET A 33 20.05 3.27 -7.18
N ASP A 34 20.16 4.57 -6.97
CA ASP A 34 20.52 5.55 -7.99
C ASP A 34 21.98 5.99 -7.88
N SER A 35 22.67 5.55 -6.81
CA SER A 35 24.06 5.90 -6.51
C SER A 35 24.77 4.86 -5.63
N GLY A 36 26.07 5.07 -5.42
CA GLY A 36 26.94 4.22 -4.60
C GLY A 36 27.32 2.89 -5.26
N HIS A 37 27.85 1.96 -4.47
CA HIS A 37 28.31 0.64 -4.90
C HIS A 37 27.23 -0.19 -5.62
N TYR A 38 25.99 -0.11 -5.16
CA TYR A 38 24.85 -0.87 -5.70
C TYR A 38 24.03 -0.09 -6.73
N ASN A 39 24.56 0.98 -7.34
CA ASN A 39 23.83 1.74 -8.36
C ASN A 39 23.23 0.84 -9.46
N GLY A 40 21.94 1.02 -9.75
CA GLY A 40 21.13 0.22 -10.67
C GLY A 40 20.53 -1.05 -10.06
N ALA A 41 20.88 -1.43 -8.84
CA ALA A 41 20.29 -2.60 -8.18
C ALA A 41 18.87 -2.28 -7.70
N SER A 42 17.93 -3.17 -8.02
CA SER A 42 16.53 -3.04 -7.60
C SER A 42 16.26 -3.70 -6.25
N PHE A 43 15.22 -3.21 -5.58
CA PHE A 43 14.64 -3.82 -4.39
C PHE A 43 13.11 -3.81 -4.48
N SER A 44 12.49 -4.66 -3.67
CA SER A 44 11.03 -4.75 -3.55
C SER A 44 10.64 -5.29 -2.19
N GLY A 45 9.46 -4.95 -1.70
CA GLY A 45 8.97 -5.47 -0.44
C GLY A 45 7.50 -5.18 -0.23
N SER A 46 7.03 -5.52 0.96
CA SER A 46 5.70 -5.17 1.41
C SER A 46 5.65 -4.90 2.90
N PHE A 47 4.67 -4.13 3.31
CA PHE A 47 4.37 -3.86 4.71
C PHE A 47 2.86 -3.80 4.94
N SER A 48 2.49 -3.91 6.21
CA SER A 48 1.13 -3.71 6.65
C SER A 48 1.07 -2.96 7.96
N PHE A 49 -0.03 -2.26 8.18
CA PHE A 49 -0.33 -1.52 9.40
C PHE A 49 -1.84 -1.54 9.65
N ASP A 50 -2.25 -1.32 10.90
CA ASP A 50 -3.65 -1.10 11.27
C ASP A 50 -3.96 0.40 11.20
N ASP A 51 -4.94 0.79 10.38
CA ASP A 51 -5.33 2.20 10.22
C ASP A 51 -6.31 2.69 11.30
N ALA A 52 -6.63 1.88 12.31
CA ALA A 52 -7.56 2.24 13.40
C ALA A 52 -7.26 3.58 14.09
N SER A 53 -5.98 3.95 14.18
CA SER A 53 -5.53 5.19 14.82
C SER A 53 -5.33 6.35 13.86
N LEU A 54 -5.52 6.15 12.55
CA LEU A 54 -5.33 7.20 11.55
C LEU A 54 -6.53 8.17 11.59
N THR A 55 -6.25 9.42 11.93
CA THR A 55 -7.24 10.50 12.01
C THR A 55 -7.33 11.30 10.71
N ALA A 56 -6.38 11.11 9.80
CA ALA A 56 -6.23 11.81 8.53
C ALA A 56 -6.08 13.34 8.71
N SER A 57 -5.40 13.76 9.77
CA SER A 57 -5.19 15.18 10.08
C SER A 57 -3.86 15.41 10.78
N GLY A 58 -3.09 16.38 10.26
CA GLY A 58 -1.74 16.67 10.73
C GLY A 58 -0.74 15.57 10.34
N SER A 59 0.40 15.56 11.03
CA SER A 59 1.43 14.54 10.83
C SER A 59 1.15 13.35 11.75
N GLU A 60 1.12 12.16 11.17
CA GLU A 60 0.77 10.92 11.87
C GLU A 60 1.78 9.83 11.54
N TRP A 61 2.20 9.06 12.55
CA TRP A 61 3.08 7.90 12.42
C TRP A 61 2.36 6.67 12.95
N ILE A 62 2.23 5.66 12.10
CA ILE A 62 1.54 4.42 12.43
C ILE A 62 2.54 3.28 12.43
N ASN A 63 2.61 2.55 13.54
CA ASN A 63 3.48 1.39 13.67
C ASN A 63 3.09 0.30 12.67
N LEU A 64 4.10 -0.36 12.12
CA LEU A 64 3.92 -1.47 11.20
C LEU A 64 3.58 -2.77 11.93
N ASN A 65 2.58 -3.49 11.42
CA ASN A 65 2.25 -4.85 11.84
C ASN A 65 3.25 -5.86 11.25
N SER A 66 3.69 -5.61 10.02
CA SER A 66 4.69 -6.44 9.35
C SER A 66 5.45 -5.64 8.31
N ILE A 67 6.69 -6.06 8.02
CA ILE A 67 7.46 -5.57 6.88
C ILE A 67 8.40 -6.66 6.38
N ASN A 68 8.62 -6.65 5.07
CA ASN A 68 9.73 -7.34 4.44
C ASN A 68 10.30 -6.50 3.29
N MET A 69 11.59 -6.69 3.03
CA MET A 69 12.27 -6.15 1.86
C MET A 69 13.19 -7.23 1.29
N HIS A 70 13.13 -7.41 -0.01
CA HIS A 70 14.09 -8.16 -0.81
C HIS A 70 15.05 -7.18 -1.46
N PHE A 71 16.32 -7.34 -1.14
CA PHE A 71 17.39 -6.60 -1.80
C PHE A 71 18.60 -7.50 -1.96
N LEU A 72 19.15 -7.54 -3.17
CA LEU A 72 20.15 -8.52 -3.57
C LEU A 72 19.61 -9.94 -3.31
N SER A 73 20.42 -10.82 -2.72
CA SER A 73 20.02 -12.18 -2.33
C SER A 73 19.51 -12.28 -0.89
N SER A 74 19.17 -11.15 -0.28
CA SER A 74 18.77 -11.08 1.13
C SER A 74 17.31 -10.66 1.29
N THR A 75 16.68 -11.20 2.34
CA THR A 75 15.35 -10.79 2.79
C THR A 75 15.47 -10.19 4.18
N PHE A 76 15.09 -8.93 4.30
CA PHE A 76 15.03 -8.19 5.55
C PHE A 76 13.60 -8.23 6.07
N THR A 77 13.42 -8.51 7.34
CA THR A 77 12.14 -8.62 8.05
C THR A 77 12.31 -8.06 9.45
N GLN A 78 11.21 -7.78 10.14
CA GLN A 78 11.25 -7.38 11.55
C GLN A 78 11.98 -8.40 12.43
N ALA A 79 11.86 -9.71 12.14
CA ALA A 79 12.44 -10.77 12.98
C ALA A 79 13.94 -10.97 12.80
N ASN A 80 14.49 -10.63 11.63
CA ASN A 80 15.89 -10.89 11.29
C ASN A 80 16.74 -9.62 11.13
N THR A 81 16.15 -8.46 11.40
CA THR A 81 16.85 -7.18 11.42
C THR A 81 16.84 -6.60 12.83
N LEU A 82 17.98 -6.11 13.29
CA LEU A 82 18.01 -5.22 14.44
C LEU A 82 17.67 -3.83 13.93
N ALA A 83 16.38 -3.47 14.06
CA ALA A 83 15.92 -2.13 13.71
C ALA A 83 16.63 -1.09 14.60
N LEU A 84 17.10 0.00 13.98
CA LEU A 84 17.75 1.11 14.68
C LEU A 84 16.75 2.14 15.22
N SER A 85 15.50 2.07 14.75
CA SER A 85 14.39 2.95 15.10
C SER A 85 13.10 2.14 15.18
N ASP A 86 12.04 2.76 15.70
CA ASP A 86 10.68 2.28 15.49
C ASP A 86 10.39 2.20 13.98
N MET A 87 9.48 1.28 13.63
CA MET A 87 9.16 0.91 12.26
C MET A 87 7.78 1.44 11.98
N ASP A 88 7.72 2.56 11.27
CA ASP A 88 6.50 3.32 11.08
C ASP A 88 6.24 3.60 9.60
N VAL A 89 4.98 3.90 9.32
CA VAL A 89 4.57 4.58 8.10
C VAL A 89 4.08 5.98 8.46
N ALA A 90 4.55 6.97 7.72
CA ALA A 90 4.23 8.38 7.97
C ALA A 90 3.13 8.88 7.04
N PHE A 91 2.27 9.73 7.58
CA PHE A 91 1.17 10.40 6.88
C PHE A 91 1.14 11.89 7.18
N GLN A 92 0.63 12.67 6.23
CA GLN A 92 0.28 14.07 6.40
C GLN A 92 -1.15 14.31 5.90
N ASP A 93 -2.05 14.72 6.79
CA ASP A 93 -3.46 14.96 6.47
C ASP A 93 -4.11 13.78 5.71
N GLY A 94 -3.75 12.55 6.11
CA GLY A 94 -4.20 11.30 5.50
C GLY A 94 -3.47 10.90 4.20
N ALA A 95 -2.60 11.74 3.64
CA ALA A 95 -1.75 11.39 2.51
C ALA A 95 -0.51 10.62 2.97
N LEU A 96 -0.19 9.52 2.28
CA LEU A 96 1.00 8.72 2.57
C LEU A 96 2.28 9.53 2.25
N LEU A 97 3.19 9.62 3.21
CA LEU A 97 4.53 10.18 3.04
C LEU A 97 5.59 9.10 2.80
N GLY A 98 5.38 7.88 3.27
CA GLY A 98 6.28 6.75 3.03
C GLY A 98 6.66 6.00 4.31
N LEU A 99 7.64 5.10 4.17
CA LEU A 99 8.14 4.28 5.27
C LEU A 99 9.27 4.99 6.02
N GLU A 100 9.28 4.81 7.34
CA GLU A 100 10.41 5.12 8.21
C GLU A 100 10.90 3.82 8.85
N TRP A 101 11.99 3.28 8.31
CA TRP A 101 12.57 2.04 8.80
C TRP A 101 14.07 2.01 8.56
N SER A 102 14.83 1.83 9.65
CA SER A 102 16.29 1.75 9.60
C SER A 102 16.80 0.41 10.11
N VAL A 103 17.72 -0.19 9.36
CA VAL A 103 18.36 -1.48 9.64
C VAL A 103 19.88 -1.31 9.65
N ASN A 104 20.54 -1.91 10.63
CA ASN A 104 22.01 -1.90 10.69
C ASN A 104 22.65 -2.93 9.74
N SER A 105 23.94 -2.74 9.44
CA SER A 105 24.71 -3.57 8.50
C SER A 105 25.26 -4.88 9.09
N SER A 106 24.68 -5.40 10.18
CA SER A 106 25.28 -6.53 10.91
C SER A 106 25.06 -7.87 10.22
N THR A 107 23.82 -8.13 9.75
CA THR A 107 23.44 -9.34 9.00
C THR A 107 22.08 -9.10 8.37
N PRO A 108 21.94 -8.96 7.04
CA PRO A 108 22.95 -8.90 5.96
C PRO A 108 23.96 -7.76 6.11
N ASN A 109 25.08 -7.85 5.38
CA ASN A 109 26.21 -6.90 5.46
C ASN A 109 25.94 -5.56 4.72
N VAL A 110 24.70 -5.10 4.76
CA VAL A 110 24.21 -3.84 4.18
C VAL A 110 23.19 -3.27 5.15
N GLY A 111 23.40 -2.04 5.59
CA GLY A 111 22.43 -1.29 6.36
C GLY A 111 21.66 -0.36 5.44
N PHE A 112 20.43 -0.03 5.79
CA PHE A 112 19.64 0.95 5.04
C PHE A 112 18.69 1.71 5.95
N SER A 113 18.24 2.85 5.46
CA SER A 113 17.18 3.65 6.06
C SER A 113 16.22 4.08 4.97
N PHE A 114 14.94 3.77 5.15
CA PHE A 114 13.86 4.43 4.42
C PHE A 114 13.53 5.75 5.12
N ILE A 115 13.39 6.80 4.32
CA ILE A 115 13.03 8.15 4.77
C ILE A 115 11.76 8.55 4.02
N ALA A 116 10.73 8.88 4.78
CA ALA A 116 9.48 9.39 4.24
C ALA A 116 9.68 10.77 3.58
N GLY A 117 8.84 11.07 2.59
CA GLY A 117 8.77 12.38 1.98
C GLY A 117 8.19 13.44 2.92
N ILE A 118 8.21 14.69 2.48
CA ILE A 118 7.69 15.82 3.26
C ILE A 118 6.25 16.17 2.87
N VAL A 119 5.97 16.14 1.57
CA VAL A 119 4.65 16.53 1.01
C VAL A 119 3.83 15.29 0.66
N ASP A 120 4.48 14.33 -0.01
CA ASP A 120 3.90 13.06 -0.39
C ASP A 120 5.01 11.99 -0.54
N ALA A 121 4.61 10.76 -0.82
CA ALA A 121 5.53 9.64 -0.96
C ALA A 121 6.41 9.66 -2.22
N SER A 122 6.27 10.62 -3.14
CA SER A 122 7.14 10.74 -4.31
C SER A 122 8.52 11.32 -3.98
N ASP A 123 8.61 12.04 -2.85
CA ASP A 123 9.87 12.55 -2.30
C ASP A 123 10.57 11.54 -1.37
N ALA A 124 9.94 10.41 -1.09
CA ALA A 124 10.51 9.37 -0.25
C ALA A 124 11.71 8.70 -0.93
N TYR A 125 12.70 8.33 -0.13
CA TYR A 125 13.93 7.73 -0.63
C TYR A 125 14.51 6.72 0.36
N VAL A 126 15.41 5.88 -0.13
CA VAL A 126 16.21 4.96 0.67
C VAL A 126 17.66 5.37 0.61
N ILE A 127 18.36 5.31 1.73
CA ILE A 127 19.82 5.35 1.78
C ILE A 127 20.34 4.02 2.26
N TYR A 128 21.55 3.66 1.84
CA TYR A 128 22.20 2.45 2.31
C TYR A 128 23.66 2.71 2.63
N ASP A 129 24.15 1.92 3.59
CA ASP A 129 25.54 1.81 3.92
C ASP A 129 26.04 0.38 3.71
N THR A 130 27.27 0.23 3.25
CA THR A 130 27.86 -1.06 2.91
C THR A 130 29.33 -1.13 3.30
N ASN A 131 29.73 -2.29 3.81
CA ASN A 131 31.12 -2.58 4.15
C ASN A 131 32.01 -2.78 2.91
N LEU A 132 31.43 -2.74 1.70
CA LEU A 132 32.17 -2.72 0.43
C LEU A 132 32.67 -1.29 0.07
N GLY A 133 32.29 -0.28 0.86
CA GLY A 133 32.57 1.13 0.59
C GLY A 133 31.62 1.73 -0.46
N ASN A 134 31.63 3.06 -0.57
CA ASN A 134 30.76 3.84 -1.47
C ASN A 134 29.27 3.65 -1.18
N SER A 135 28.83 4.09 -0.01
CA SER A 135 27.42 4.20 0.40
C SER A 135 26.62 5.03 -0.62
N GLY A 136 25.30 4.86 -0.64
CA GLY A 136 24.46 5.48 -1.67
C GLY A 136 23.02 5.66 -1.27
N ALA A 137 22.23 6.08 -2.24
CA ALA A 137 20.80 6.34 -2.12
C ALA A 137 20.04 5.78 -3.33
N GLY A 138 18.73 5.63 -3.17
CA GLY A 138 17.81 5.19 -4.18
C GLY A 138 16.41 5.76 -3.97
N SER A 139 15.62 5.72 -5.02
CA SER A 139 14.20 6.10 -5.01
C SER A 139 13.33 4.92 -4.62
N VAL A 140 12.16 5.20 -4.02
CA VAL A 140 11.15 4.20 -3.65
C VAL A 140 9.77 4.64 -4.13
N ILE A 141 8.97 3.67 -4.56
CA ILE A 141 7.56 3.85 -4.93
C ILE A 141 6.69 2.93 -4.08
N TYR A 142 5.47 3.38 -3.79
CA TYR A 142 4.51 2.69 -2.95
C TYR A 142 3.20 2.42 -3.71
N ALA A 143 2.62 1.25 -3.49
CA ALA A 143 1.35 0.86 -4.09
C ALA A 143 0.47 0.17 -3.05
N ALA A 144 -0.71 0.74 -2.80
CA ALA A 144 -1.74 0.11 -1.98
C ALA A 144 -2.20 -1.19 -2.64
N VAL A 145 -2.34 -2.25 -1.85
CA VAL A 145 -2.86 -3.55 -2.29
C VAL A 145 -4.36 -3.60 -1.93
N PRO A 146 -5.27 -3.63 -2.91
CA PRO A 146 -6.70 -3.66 -2.62
C PRO A 146 -7.07 -4.90 -1.81
N GLU A 147 -7.95 -4.71 -0.84
CA GLU A 147 -8.46 -5.81 -0.02
C GLU A 147 -9.24 -6.83 -0.87
N PRO A 148 -9.25 -8.12 -0.49
CA PRO A 148 -10.01 -9.15 -1.19
C PRO A 148 -11.49 -8.80 -1.36
N GLU A 149 -12.08 -8.10 -0.40
CA GLU A 149 -13.48 -7.67 -0.43
C GLU A 149 -13.76 -6.65 -1.54
N SER A 150 -12.81 -5.78 -1.84
CA SER A 150 -12.92 -4.83 -2.96
C SER A 150 -13.02 -5.56 -4.30
N TYR A 151 -12.26 -6.65 -4.46
CA TYR A 151 -12.38 -7.51 -5.65
C TYR A 151 -13.70 -8.28 -5.67
N ALA A 152 -14.17 -8.78 -4.52
CA ALA A 152 -15.46 -9.45 -4.44
C ALA A 152 -16.61 -8.52 -4.83
N MET A 153 -16.58 -7.26 -4.38
CA MET A 153 -17.56 -6.23 -4.74
C MET A 153 -17.49 -5.85 -6.23
N LEU A 154 -16.29 -5.71 -6.78
CA LEU A 154 -16.10 -5.50 -8.22
C LEU A 154 -16.70 -6.66 -9.02
N LEU A 155 -16.39 -7.91 -8.65
CA LEU A 155 -16.91 -9.10 -9.31
C LEU A 155 -18.43 -9.23 -9.14
N ALA A 156 -18.97 -8.91 -7.96
CA ALA A 156 -20.41 -8.87 -7.74
C ALA A 156 -21.08 -7.83 -8.65
N GLY A 157 -20.49 -6.64 -8.78
CA GLY A 157 -20.95 -5.59 -9.69
C GLY A 157 -20.93 -6.06 -11.15
N LEU A 158 -19.83 -6.66 -11.61
CA LEU A 158 -19.73 -7.21 -12.97
C LEU A 158 -20.72 -8.35 -13.21
N GLY A 159 -20.93 -9.23 -12.22
CA GLY A 159 -21.91 -10.31 -12.28
C GLY A 159 -23.35 -9.79 -12.43
N LEU A 160 -23.71 -8.76 -11.67
CA LEU A 160 -25.01 -8.09 -11.79
C LEU A 160 -25.19 -7.45 -13.19
N LEU A 161 -24.18 -6.74 -13.70
CA LEU A 161 -24.21 -6.16 -15.04
C LEU A 161 -24.39 -7.24 -16.12
N GLY A 162 -23.62 -8.34 -16.06
CA GLY A 162 -23.75 -9.48 -16.97
C GLY A 162 -25.14 -10.13 -16.91
N TRP A 163 -25.76 -10.20 -15.73
CA TRP A 163 -27.10 -10.75 -15.58
C TRP A 163 -28.17 -9.85 -16.23
N THR A 164 -28.08 -8.53 -16.04
CA THR A 164 -29.03 -7.58 -16.63
C THR A 164 -29.02 -7.61 -18.16
N THR A 165 -27.85 -7.74 -18.78
CA THR A 165 -27.71 -7.84 -20.25
C THR A 165 -28.21 -9.18 -20.79
N CYS A 166 -27.98 -10.29 -20.09
CA CYS A 166 -28.56 -11.60 -20.43
C CYS A 166 -30.09 -11.60 -20.38
N ARG A 167 -30.70 -10.83 -19.45
CA ARG A 167 -32.16 -10.72 -19.36
C ARG A 167 -32.77 -9.89 -20.49
N ALA A 168 -32.12 -8.81 -20.91
CA ALA A 168 -32.61 -7.95 -21.99
C ALA A 168 -32.73 -8.70 -23.33
N LYS A 169 -31.84 -9.67 -23.58
CA LYS A 169 -31.85 -10.47 -24.80
C LYS A 169 -32.98 -11.52 -24.86
N LYS A 170 -33.58 -11.88 -23.72
CA LYS A 170 -34.63 -12.92 -23.64
C LYS A 170 -36.05 -12.37 -23.81
N SER A 171 -36.20 -11.07 -24.08
CA SER A 171 -37.49 -10.38 -24.19
C SER A 171 -37.89 -9.99 -25.63
N ASP A 172 -37.14 -10.42 -26.65
CA ASP A 172 -37.40 -10.13 -28.08
C ASP A 172 -37.89 -11.35 -28.92
N ASP A 173 -38.33 -12.43 -28.27
CA ASP A 173 -39.06 -13.57 -28.88
C ASP A 173 -40.44 -13.72 -28.23
#